data_AF-A0A356GPW0-F1
#
_entry.id   AF-A0A356GPW0-F1
#
_cell.length_a   1.000
_cell.length_b   1.000
_cell.length_c   1.000
_cell.angle_alpha   90.00
_cell.angle_beta   90.00
_cell.angle_gamma   90.00
#
_symmetry.space_group_name_H-M   'P 1'
#
loop_
_entity.id
_entity.type
_entity.pdbx_description
1 polymer ?
#
loop_
_entity_poly.entity_id
_entity_poly.type
_entity_poly.pdbx_seq_one_letter_code
_entity_poly.pdbx_strand_id
1 'polypeptide(L)'
;MELVYGPGKRTSSSGGDIPCPYLTLPFAELRAGHDQIYFGHWRKAESTQSDIRRAYNQLGRHLTAIGDTLSNKELPSAQCDLAKAREACLSGDPREDSPDLLLRLDNALSYAHRAINDLLHESGLPSHHPMDFASWYDAPEVPFQDDL
;
A
#
# COMPACT_ATOMS: atom_id res chain seq x y z
N MET A 1 12.59 -15.53 13.98
CA MET A 1 11.71 -16.02 12.89
C MET A 1 11.62 -14.90 11.88
N GLU A 2 12.29 -15.07 10.75
CA GLU A 2 12.26 -14.13 9.64
C GLU A 2 11.07 -14.54 8.75
N LEU A 3 9.96 -13.79 8.84
CA LEU A 3 8.86 -13.92 7.89
C LEU A 3 9.24 -13.10 6.67
N VAL A 4 9.89 -13.77 5.72
CA VAL A 4 10.17 -13.23 4.38
C VAL A 4 8.84 -12.81 3.77
N TYR A 5 8.70 -11.52 3.47
CA TYR A 5 7.54 -10.93 2.81
C TYR A 5 7.59 -11.27 1.32
N GLY A 6 7.38 -12.55 0.99
CA GLY A 6 7.16 -12.94 -0.39
C GLY A 6 5.82 -12.38 -0.88
N PRO A 7 5.68 -12.05 -2.18
CA PRO A 7 4.39 -11.68 -2.74
C PRO A 7 3.39 -12.80 -2.42
N GLY A 8 2.38 -12.49 -1.61
CA GLY A 8 1.38 -13.46 -1.19
C GLY A 8 0.79 -14.16 -2.41
N LYS A 9 0.86 -15.49 -2.45
CA LYS A 9 0.21 -16.28 -3.49
C LYS A 9 -1.30 -16.18 -3.32
N ARG A 10 -2.01 -15.80 -4.38
CA ARG A 10 -3.47 -15.84 -4.41
C ARG A 10 -3.92 -17.08 -5.18
N THR A 11 -4.83 -17.84 -4.61
CA THR A 11 -5.35 -19.06 -5.24
C THR A 11 -6.51 -18.69 -6.17
N SER A 12 -6.49 -19.22 -7.40
CA SER A 12 -7.63 -19.13 -8.32
C SER A 12 -8.80 -19.97 -7.82
N SER A 13 -10.01 -19.65 -8.27
CA SER A 13 -11.21 -20.48 -8.06
C SER A 13 -11.08 -21.90 -8.64
N SER A 14 -10.08 -22.13 -9.52
CA SER A 14 -9.70 -23.42 -10.10
C SER A 14 -8.55 -24.14 -9.36
N GLY A 15 -8.08 -23.63 -8.22
CA GLY A 15 -7.08 -24.29 -7.37
C GLY A 15 -5.62 -24.10 -7.76
N GLY A 16 -5.30 -23.16 -8.65
CA GLY A 16 -3.91 -22.81 -9.03
C GLY A 16 -3.43 -21.51 -8.39
N ASP A 17 -2.15 -21.44 -8.00
CA ASP A 17 -1.51 -20.20 -7.57
C ASP A 17 -1.41 -19.23 -8.75
N ILE A 18 -2.08 -18.07 -8.68
CA ILE A 18 -1.85 -16.99 -9.64
C ILE A 18 -0.60 -16.22 -9.17
N PRO A 19 0.50 -16.21 -9.96
CA PRO A 19 1.71 -15.48 -9.57
C PRO A 19 1.41 -13.99 -9.44
N CYS A 20 2.11 -13.33 -8.51
CA CYS A 20 1.97 -11.89 -8.33
C CYS A 20 2.39 -11.15 -9.62
N PRO A 21 1.56 -10.23 -10.13
CA PRO A 21 1.79 -9.56 -11.40
C PRO A 21 3.04 -8.65 -11.37
N TYR A 22 3.49 -8.27 -10.17
CA TYR A 22 4.67 -7.44 -9.98
C TYR A 22 5.99 -8.20 -9.96
N LEU A 23 6.00 -9.55 -9.95
CA LEU A 23 7.20 -10.35 -9.65
C LEU A 23 8.42 -10.01 -10.50
N THR A 24 8.22 -9.64 -11.77
CA THR A 24 9.30 -9.29 -12.71
C THR A 24 9.50 -7.79 -12.88
N LEU A 25 8.80 -6.97 -12.10
CA LEU A 25 8.83 -5.51 -12.20
C LEU A 25 9.73 -4.90 -11.11
N PRO A 26 10.40 -3.77 -11.38
CA PRO A 26 11.14 -3.04 -10.35
C PRO A 26 10.23 -2.64 -9.18
N PHE A 27 10.81 -2.65 -7.97
CA PHE A 27 10.11 -2.36 -6.71
C PHE A 27 8.86 -3.22 -6.50
N ALA A 28 8.89 -4.48 -6.96
CA ALA A 28 7.77 -5.41 -6.95
C ALA A 28 7.04 -5.45 -5.60
N GLU A 29 7.79 -5.61 -4.52
CA GLU A 29 7.24 -5.73 -3.17
C GLU A 29 6.59 -4.43 -2.67
N LEU A 30 7.15 -3.28 -3.03
CA LEU A 30 6.56 -1.99 -2.66
C LEU A 30 5.24 -1.76 -3.42
N ARG A 31 5.22 -2.02 -4.73
CA ARG A 31 4.00 -1.86 -5.54
C ARG A 31 2.92 -2.85 -5.15
N ALA A 32 3.29 -4.13 -5.00
CA ALA A 32 2.36 -5.16 -4.57
C ALA A 32 1.83 -4.94 -3.14
N GLY A 33 2.71 -4.47 -2.24
CA GLY A 33 2.38 -4.14 -0.86
C GLY A 33 1.43 -2.95 -0.76
N HIS A 34 1.66 -1.91 -1.56
CA HIS A 34 0.75 -0.78 -1.69
C HIS A 34 -0.65 -1.24 -2.11
N ASP A 35 -0.74 -1.99 -3.21
CA ASP A 35 -2.03 -2.43 -3.76
C ASP A 35 -2.77 -3.37 -2.82
N GLN A 36 -2.05 -4.22 -2.09
CA GLN A 36 -2.64 -5.10 -1.08
C GLN A 36 -3.35 -4.32 0.02
N ILE A 37 -2.85 -3.13 0.36
CA ILE A 37 -3.48 -2.22 1.33
C ILE A 37 -4.58 -1.41 0.64
N TYR A 38 -4.32 -0.89 -0.56
CA TYR A 38 -5.26 -0.07 -1.34
C TYR A 38 -6.57 -0.80 -1.65
N PHE A 39 -6.51 -2.06 -2.05
CA PHE A 39 -7.67 -2.92 -2.28
C PHE A 39 -8.12 -3.70 -1.03
N GLY A 40 -7.57 -3.36 0.13
CA GLY A 40 -7.83 -4.07 1.38
C GLY A 40 -9.28 -3.96 1.85
N HIS A 41 -9.75 -4.98 2.57
CA HIS A 41 -11.13 -5.06 3.06
C HIS A 41 -11.54 -3.91 4.00
N TRP A 42 -10.56 -3.24 4.64
CA TRP A 42 -10.78 -2.10 5.54
C TRP A 42 -11.44 -0.88 4.88
N ARG A 43 -11.47 -0.82 3.54
CA ARG A 43 -12.17 0.22 2.77
C ARG A 43 -13.59 -0.14 2.36
N LYS A 44 -14.04 -1.37 2.64
CA LYS A 44 -15.40 -1.81 2.32
C LYS A 44 -16.39 -1.38 3.39
N ALA A 45 -17.65 -1.22 3.03
CA ALA A 45 -18.72 -0.80 3.94
C ALA A 45 -18.93 -1.80 5.09
N GLU A 46 -18.68 -3.08 4.82
CA GLU A 46 -18.74 -4.18 5.78
C GLU A 46 -17.46 -4.38 6.60
N SER A 47 -16.49 -3.47 6.52
CA SER A 47 -15.22 -3.58 7.24
C SER A 47 -15.40 -3.66 8.75
N THR A 48 -14.60 -4.51 9.39
CA THR A 48 -14.60 -4.65 10.85
C THR A 48 -13.42 -3.90 11.48
N GLN A 49 -13.48 -3.65 12.79
CA GLN A 49 -12.32 -3.11 13.54
C GLN A 49 -11.06 -3.96 13.37
N SER A 50 -11.22 -5.28 13.18
CA SER A 50 -10.08 -6.19 12.95
C SER A 50 -9.43 -5.95 11.58
N ASP A 51 -10.21 -5.59 10.56
CA ASP A 51 -9.70 -5.24 9.24
C ASP A 51 -8.94 -3.92 9.27
N ILE A 52 -9.47 -2.92 9.99
CA ILE A 52 -8.80 -1.62 10.19
C ILE A 52 -7.47 -1.82 10.94
N ARG A 53 -7.47 -2.60 12.03
CA ARG A 53 -6.23 -2.95 12.76
C ARG A 53 -5.23 -3.69 11.88
N ARG A 54 -5.70 -4.58 11.00
CA ARG A 54 -4.84 -5.29 10.05
C ARG A 54 -4.22 -4.31 9.06
N ALA A 55 -5.02 -3.40 8.50
CA ALA A 55 -4.56 -2.38 7.56
C ALA A 55 -3.53 -1.45 8.19
N TYR A 56 -3.77 -0.96 9.41
CA TYR A 56 -2.81 -0.16 10.18
C TYR A 56 -1.45 -0.87 10.30
N ASN A 57 -1.46 -2.15 10.71
CA ASN A 57 -0.23 -2.91 10.87
C ASN A 57 0.46 -3.22 9.53
N GLN A 58 -0.31 -3.47 8.47
CA GLN A 58 0.23 -3.65 7.12
C GLN A 58 0.89 -2.36 6.62
N LEU A 59 0.24 -1.21 6.82
CA LEU A 59 0.76 0.10 6.45
C LEU A 59 2.04 0.42 7.21
N GLY A 60 2.07 0.22 8.54
CA GLY A 60 3.30 0.43 9.32
C GLY A 60 4.49 -0.36 8.79
N ARG A 61 4.32 -1.66 8.49
CA ARG A 61 5.37 -2.48 7.86
C ARG A 61 5.75 -1.99 6.48
N HIS A 62 4.78 -1.55 5.69
CA HIS A 62 5.01 -1.04 4.35
C HIS A 62 5.84 0.27 4.37
N LEU A 63 5.55 1.18 5.30
CA LEU A 63 6.32 2.41 5.52
C LEU A 63 7.76 2.12 6.01
N THR A 64 7.98 1.03 6.75
CA THR A 64 9.34 0.56 7.06
C THR A 64 10.06 0.14 5.79
N ALA A 65 9.46 -0.71 4.95
CA ALA A 65 10.07 -1.19 3.71
C ALA A 65 10.40 -0.07 2.71
N ILE A 66 9.53 0.95 2.59
CA ILE A 66 9.83 2.16 1.79
C ILE A 66 11.05 2.88 2.37
N GLY A 67 11.10 3.04 3.70
CA GLY A 67 12.24 3.67 4.39
C GLY A 67 13.55 2.94 4.16
N ASP A 68 13.55 1.61 4.24
CA ASP A 68 14.74 0.77 4.01
C ASP A 68 15.21 0.91 2.54
N THR A 69 14.28 1.05 1.60
CA THR A 69 14.62 1.28 0.18
C THR A 69 15.20 2.69 -0.05
N LEU A 70 14.71 3.68 0.69
CA LEU A 70 15.16 5.08 0.61
C LEU A 70 16.45 5.36 1.37
N SER A 71 16.88 4.50 2.30
CA SER A 71 17.99 4.79 3.23
C SER A 71 19.33 5.10 2.53
N ASN A 72 19.50 4.62 1.30
CA ASN A 72 20.71 4.79 0.49
C ASN A 72 20.47 5.69 -0.75
N LYS A 73 19.41 6.51 -0.75
CA LYS A 73 19.00 7.33 -1.89
C LYS A 73 18.80 8.79 -1.50
N GLU A 74 19.37 9.70 -2.29
CA GLU A 74 19.19 11.14 -2.16
C GLU A 74 17.88 11.59 -2.84
N LEU A 75 16.74 11.20 -2.26
CA LEU A 75 15.40 11.54 -2.76
C LEU A 75 14.63 12.34 -1.71
N PRO A 76 14.90 13.65 -1.55
CA PRO A 76 14.32 14.47 -0.49
C PRO A 76 12.78 14.58 -0.58
N SER A 77 12.22 14.56 -1.79
CA SER A 77 10.75 14.51 -2.00
C SER A 77 10.16 13.22 -1.41
N ALA A 78 10.71 12.07 -1.79
CA ALA A 78 10.26 10.77 -1.30
C ALA A 78 10.41 10.63 0.22
N GLN A 79 11.51 11.16 0.78
CA GLN A 79 11.72 11.20 2.23
C GLN A 79 10.70 12.09 2.95
N CYS A 80 10.36 13.24 2.38
CA CYS A 80 9.33 14.13 2.90
C CYS A 80 7.96 13.45 2.91
N ASP A 81 7.58 12.79 1.81
CA ASP A 81 6.30 12.09 1.74
C ASP A 81 6.27 10.85 2.64
N LEU A 82 7.36 10.11 2.79
CA LEU A 82 7.46 9.05 3.79
C LEU A 82 7.27 9.58 5.22
N ALA A 83 7.81 10.76 5.54
CA ALA A 83 7.63 11.38 6.85
C ALA A 83 6.15 11.73 7.11
N LYS A 84 5.46 12.34 6.12
CA LYS A 84 4.02 12.63 6.20
C LYS A 84 3.19 11.34 6.33
N ALA A 85 3.57 10.29 5.62
CA ALA A 85 2.91 8.99 5.71
C ALA A 85 2.99 8.41 7.12
N ARG A 86 4.17 8.48 7.73
CA ARG A 86 4.40 8.03 9.11
C ARG A 86 3.63 8.87 10.12
N GLU A 87 3.64 10.19 9.97
CA GLU A 87 2.89 11.11 10.84
C GLU A 87 1.38 10.81 10.79
N ALA A 88 0.80 10.70 9.59
CA ALA A 88 -0.60 10.36 9.41
C ALA A 88 -0.93 9.00 10.04
N CYS A 89 -0.09 7.98 9.82
CA CYS A 89 -0.29 6.64 10.39
C CYS A 89 -0.19 6.64 11.92
N LEU A 90 0.81 7.30 12.50
CA LEU A 90 1.04 7.32 13.96
C LEU A 90 0.03 8.19 14.72
N SER A 91 -0.58 9.15 14.05
CA SER A 91 -1.60 9.99 14.66
C SER A 91 -2.88 9.19 14.98
N GLY A 92 -3.14 8.05 14.35
CA GLY A 92 -4.29 7.20 14.65
C GLY A 92 -4.01 6.17 15.75
N ASP A 93 -4.95 5.99 16.69
CA ASP A 93 -4.96 4.79 17.55
C ASP A 93 -5.89 3.72 16.93
N PRO A 94 -5.36 2.58 16.46
CA PRO A 94 -6.18 1.51 15.87
C PRO A 94 -7.05 0.75 16.89
N ARG A 95 -6.93 1.07 18.18
CA ARG A 95 -7.78 0.54 19.26
C ARG A 95 -9.04 1.39 19.45
N GLU A 96 -9.00 2.65 19.06
CA GLU A 96 -10.11 3.56 19.15
C GLU A 96 -11.01 3.44 17.91
N ASP A 97 -12.32 3.50 18.13
CA ASP A 97 -13.31 3.62 17.07
C ASP A 97 -13.48 5.11 16.76
N SER A 98 -12.52 5.65 16.00
CA SER A 98 -12.48 7.06 15.62
C SER A 98 -12.82 7.23 14.14
N PRO A 99 -13.79 8.09 13.77
CA PRO A 99 -14.11 8.39 12.38
C PRO A 99 -12.88 8.89 11.59
N ASP A 100 -11.96 9.56 12.28
CA ASP A 100 -10.73 10.10 11.67
C ASP A 100 -9.71 9.02 11.32
N LEU A 101 -9.81 7.81 11.90
CA LEU A 101 -8.81 6.77 11.71
C LEU A 101 -8.74 6.31 10.25
N LEU A 102 -9.88 6.14 9.59
CA LEU A 102 -9.93 5.76 8.17
C LEU A 102 -9.29 6.83 7.29
N LEU A 103 -9.62 8.10 7.53
CA LEU A 103 -9.03 9.24 6.82
C LEU A 103 -7.51 9.30 7.02
N ARG A 104 -7.02 9.02 8.24
CA ARG A 104 -5.59 9.00 8.54
C ARG A 104 -4.86 7.86 7.82
N LEU A 105 -5.46 6.67 7.76
CA LEU A 105 -4.94 5.54 7.00
C LEU A 105 -4.91 5.84 5.48
N ASP A 106 -5.96 6.45 4.94
CA ASP A 106 -6.03 6.89 3.54
C ASP A 106 -4.96 7.92 3.20
N ASN A 107 -4.77 8.92 4.06
CA ASN A 107 -3.71 9.92 3.90
C ASN A 107 -2.33 9.25 3.94
N ALA A 108 -2.09 8.37 4.92
CA ALA A 108 -0.82 7.67 5.06
C ALA A 108 -0.51 6.79 3.83
N LEU A 109 -1.51 6.08 3.30
CA LEU A 109 -1.36 5.31 2.06
C LEU A 109 -1.11 6.21 0.84
N SER A 110 -1.80 7.35 0.74
CA SER A 110 -1.61 8.30 -0.37
C SER A 110 -0.19 8.88 -0.39
N TYR A 111 0.37 9.21 0.78
CA TYR A 111 1.76 9.66 0.86
C TYR A 111 2.76 8.53 0.57
N ALA A 112 2.48 7.29 1.02
CA ALA A 112 3.29 6.13 0.66
C ALA A 112 3.33 5.91 -0.87
N HIS A 113 2.19 6.07 -1.53
CA HIS A 113 2.07 5.98 -2.98
C HIS A 113 2.97 7.01 -3.70
N ARG A 114 2.99 8.25 -3.24
CA ARG A 114 3.85 9.31 -3.80
C ARG A 114 5.34 8.99 -3.63
N ALA A 115 5.75 8.51 -2.45
CA ALA A 115 7.13 8.08 -2.21
C ALA A 115 7.55 6.92 -3.15
N ILE A 116 6.64 5.99 -3.47
CA ILE A 116 6.89 4.94 -4.46
C ILE A 116 7.00 5.52 -5.88
N ASN A 117 6.17 6.49 -6.25
CA ASN A 117 6.25 7.14 -7.55
C ASN A 117 7.57 7.91 -7.73
N ASP A 118 8.07 8.57 -6.69
CA ASP A 118 9.39 9.21 -6.73
C ASP A 118 10.53 8.19 -6.94
N LEU A 119 10.46 7.01 -6.30
CA LEU A 119 11.41 5.91 -6.53
C LEU A 119 11.39 5.39 -7.97
N LEU A 120 10.19 5.25 -8.54
CA LEU A 120 10.00 4.81 -9.92
C LEU A 120 10.51 5.86 -10.90
N HIS A 121 10.18 7.13 -10.66
CA HIS A 121 10.59 8.25 -11.48
C HIS A 121 12.12 8.38 -11.54
N GLU A 122 12.80 8.30 -10.39
CA GLU A 122 14.27 8.29 -10.30
C GLU A 122 14.89 7.15 -11.13
N SER A 123 14.17 6.04 -11.27
CA SER A 123 14.62 4.88 -12.05
C SER A 123 14.22 4.96 -13.53
N GLY A 124 13.64 6.08 -13.99
CA GLY A 124 13.14 6.26 -15.35
C GLY A 124 11.91 5.43 -15.70
N LEU A 125 11.14 4.98 -14.69
CA LEU A 125 9.98 4.11 -14.83
C LEU A 125 8.67 4.92 -14.77
N PRO A 126 7.58 4.42 -15.36
CA PRO A 126 6.26 5.04 -15.23
C PRO A 126 5.76 5.00 -13.78
N SER A 127 4.88 5.94 -13.45
CA SER A 127 4.18 5.98 -12.16
C SER A 127 3.43 4.67 -11.90
N HIS A 128 3.32 4.32 -10.62
CA HIS A 128 2.54 3.20 -10.17
C HIS A 128 1.04 3.51 -10.30
N HIS A 129 0.31 2.67 -11.03
CA HIS A 129 -1.15 2.74 -11.08
C HIS A 129 -1.74 1.45 -10.49
N PRO A 130 -2.43 1.50 -9.33
CA PRO A 130 -3.02 0.31 -8.70
C PRO A 130 -4.02 -0.43 -9.60
N MET A 131 -4.66 0.32 -10.50
CA MET A 131 -5.65 -0.23 -11.43
C MET A 131 -5.05 -1.16 -12.48
N ASP A 132 -3.74 -1.10 -12.75
CA ASP A 132 -3.06 -1.96 -13.73
C ASP A 132 -3.27 -3.45 -13.43
N PHE A 133 -3.40 -3.82 -12.15
CA PHE A 133 -3.60 -5.20 -11.72
C PHE A 133 -4.76 -5.37 -10.73
N ALA A 134 -5.75 -4.47 -10.74
CA ALA A 134 -6.91 -4.52 -9.84
C ALA A 134 -7.64 -5.88 -9.84
N SER A 135 -7.71 -6.55 -10.99
CA SER A 135 -8.33 -7.88 -11.14
C SER A 135 -7.62 -8.96 -10.35
N TRP A 136 -6.31 -8.80 -10.07
CA TRP A 136 -5.59 -9.68 -9.16
C TRP A 136 -6.09 -9.50 -7.73
N TYR A 137 -6.55 -8.29 -7.36
CA TYR A 137 -6.83 -7.91 -5.98
C TYR A 137 -8.23 -8.22 -5.43
N ASP A 138 -9.12 -8.82 -6.22
CA ASP A 138 -10.56 -8.91 -5.87
C ASP A 138 -11.12 -7.52 -5.51
N ALA A 139 -10.63 -6.52 -6.26
CA ALA A 139 -11.04 -5.14 -6.12
C ALA A 139 -12.51 -5.02 -6.56
N PRO A 140 -13.40 -4.48 -5.71
CA PRO A 140 -14.69 -4.00 -6.22
C PRO A 140 -14.42 -2.89 -7.24
N GLU A 141 -15.33 -2.66 -8.19
CA GLU A 141 -15.31 -1.41 -8.98
C GLU A 141 -15.33 -0.24 -7.98
N VAL A 142 -14.18 0.43 -7.82
CA VAL A 142 -14.09 1.59 -6.94
C VAL A 142 -14.59 2.78 -7.75
N PRO A 143 -15.67 3.46 -7.35
CA PRO A 143 -16.04 4.72 -7.97
C PRO A 143 -15.09 5.79 -7.41
N PHE A 144 -13.89 5.88 -7.96
CA PHE A 144 -13.06 7.07 -7.79
C PHE A 144 -13.07 7.82 -9.11
N GLN A 145 -13.92 8.85 -9.19
CA GLN A 145 -13.74 9.92 -10.14
C GLN A 145 -12.60 10.79 -9.62
N ASP A 146 -11.54 10.91 -10.39
CA ASP A 146 -10.68 12.09 -10.32
C ASP A 146 -11.54 13.27 -10.76
N ASP A 147 -12.05 14.05 -9.80
CA ASP A 147 -12.54 15.39 -10.13
C ASP A 147 -11.31 16.27 -10.36
N LEU A 148 -11.26 16.79 -11.60
CA LEU A 148 -10.26 17.67 -12.22
C LEU A 148 -9.62 18.74 -11.31
#